data_AF-A0A938KI24-F1
#
_entry.id   AF-A0A938KI24-F1
#
_cell.length_a   1.000
_cell.length_b   1.000
_cell.length_c   1.000
_cell.angle_alpha   90.00
_cell.angle_beta   90.00
_cell.angle_gamma   90.00
#
_symmetry.space_group_name_H-M   'P 1'
#
loop_
_entity.id
_entity.type
_entity.pdbx_description
1 polymer ?
#
loop_
_entity_poly.entity_id
_entity_poly.type
_entity_poly.pdbx_seq_one_letter_code
_entity_poly.pdbx_strand_id
1 'polypeptide(L)'
;MKTTIELPDTLFAAAKAAAARRRTTLNAMMEQALRREIAYDEKPAPDAHFELNEKGFPVLKKRKAASVTNKKIYRIMDEEGL
;
A
#
# COMPACT_ATOMS: atom_id res chain seq x y z
N MET A 1 -12.78 19.03 10.65
CA MET A 1 -14.07 18.76 11.33
C MET A 1 -13.85 17.60 12.29
N LYS A 2 -14.48 17.60 13.48
CA LYS A 2 -14.42 16.47 14.42
C LYS A 2 -15.67 15.61 14.23
N THR A 3 -15.47 14.31 14.04
CA THR A 3 -16.54 13.34 13.84
C THR A 3 -16.35 12.20 14.83
N THR A 4 -17.45 11.70 15.39
CA THR A 4 -17.46 10.50 16.23
C THR A 4 -17.93 9.31 15.39
N ILE A 5 -17.23 8.19 15.43
CA ILE A 5 -17.54 6.97 14.70
C ILE A 5 -17.65 5.84 15.72
N GLU A 6 -18.74 5.07 15.66
CA GLU A 6 -18.90 3.87 16.48
C GLU A 6 -18.09 2.71 15.86
N LEU A 7 -17.23 2.09 16.66
CA LEU A 7 -16.37 0.98 16.26
C LEU A 7 -16.42 -0.10 17.35
N PRO A 8 -16.39 -1.39 16.98
CA PRO A 8 -16.19 -2.46 17.95
C PRO A 8 -14.90 -2.24 18.76
N ASP A 9 -14.95 -2.45 20.08
CA ASP A 9 -13.81 -2.22 20.97
C ASP A 9 -12.56 -2.98 20.55
N THR A 10 -12.73 -4.21 20.07
CA THR A 10 -11.65 -5.07 19.57
C THR A 10 -10.95 -4.44 18.36
N LEU A 11 -11.72 -3.85 17.44
CA LEU A 11 -11.19 -3.15 16.27
C LEU A 11 -10.48 -1.86 16.66
N PHE A 12 -11.06 -1.10 17.59
CA PHE A 12 -10.46 0.14 18.09
C PHE A 12 -9.11 -0.12 18.79
N ALA A 13 -9.03 -1.17 19.62
CA ALA A 13 -7.80 -1.60 20.27
C ALA A 13 -6.73 -2.00 19.25
N ALA A 14 -7.09 -2.81 18.25
CA ALA A 14 -6.19 -3.21 17.18
C ALA A 14 -5.68 -2.02 16.36
N ALA A 15 -6.56 -1.06 16.05
CA ALA A 15 -6.20 0.16 15.33
C ALA A 15 -5.21 1.03 16.12
N LYS A 16 -5.40 1.21 17.44
CA LYS A 16 -4.44 1.91 18.30
C LYS A 16 -3.08 1.22 18.30
N ALA A 17 -3.05 -0.10 18.45
CA ALA A 17 -1.80 -0.87 18.43
C ALA A 17 -1.07 -0.73 17.07
N ALA A 18 -1.81 -0.69 15.96
CA ALA A 18 -1.23 -0.44 14.64
C ALA A 18 -0.65 0.97 14.51
N ALA A 19 -1.35 2.00 14.99
CA ALA A 19 -0.87 3.38 14.98
C ALA A 19 0.43 3.54 15.80
N ALA A 20 0.47 2.97 17.01
CA ALA A 20 1.66 2.96 17.86
C ALA A 20 2.86 2.28 17.17
N ARG A 21 2.66 1.08 16.59
CA ARG A 21 3.73 0.37 15.85
C ARG A 21 4.29 1.18 14.68
N ARG A 22 3.44 1.96 14.00
CA ARG A 22 3.82 2.83 12.87
C ARG A 22 4.31 4.21 13.30
N ARG A 23 4.45 4.47 14.61
CA ARG A 23 4.83 5.78 15.18
C ARG A 23 3.98 6.93 14.63
N THR A 24 2.67 6.70 14.51
CA THR A 24 1.69 7.67 14.04
C THR A 24 0.50 7.75 14.98
N THR A 25 -0.39 8.72 14.77
CA THR A 25 -1.63 8.83 15.54
C THR A 25 -2.76 8.06 14.87
N LEU A 26 -3.75 7.62 15.66
CA LEU A 26 -4.96 6.98 15.11
C LEU A 26 -5.67 7.92 14.12
N ASN A 27 -5.74 9.22 14.43
CA ASN A 27 -6.36 10.21 13.55
C ASN A 27 -5.62 10.33 12.21
N ALA A 28 -4.29 10.40 12.21
CA ALA A 28 -3.50 10.46 10.98
C ALA A 28 -3.63 9.17 10.16
N MET A 29 -3.66 8.01 10.82
CA MET A 29 -3.89 6.73 10.16
C MET A 29 -5.29 6.64 9.55
N MET A 30 -6.32 7.13 10.24
CA MET A 30 -7.70 7.19 9.75
C MET A 30 -7.84 8.17 8.58
N GLU A 31 -7.24 9.36 8.66
CA GLU A 31 -7.24 10.33 7.56
C GLU A 31 -6.58 9.74 6.32
N GLN A 32 -5.40 9.11 6.48
CA GLN A 32 -4.72 8.45 5.37
C GLN A 32 -5.58 7.33 4.77
N ALA A 33 -6.26 6.53 5.58
CA ALA A 33 -7.15 5.47 5.11
C ALA A 33 -8.36 6.04 4.35
N LEU A 34 -8.97 7.10 4.85
CA LEU A 34 -10.10 7.77 4.18
C LEU A 34 -9.67 8.42 2.86
N ARG A 35 -8.54 9.12 2.84
CA ARG A 35 -7.95 9.68 1.61
C ARG A 35 -7.63 8.59 0.60
N ARG A 36 -7.15 7.44 1.09
CA ARG A 36 -6.92 6.26 0.26
C ARG A 36 -8.26 5.87 -0.36
N GLU A 37 -9.26 5.55 0.45
CA GLU A 37 -10.58 5.08 0.01
C GLU A 37 -11.22 5.97 -1.07
N ILE A 38 -11.23 7.29 -0.88
CA ILE A 38 -11.82 8.23 -1.85
C ILE A 38 -11.00 8.39 -3.13
N ALA A 39 -9.68 8.16 -3.08
CA ALA A 39 -8.81 8.30 -4.24
C ALA A 39 -8.88 7.09 -5.20
N TYR A 40 -9.35 5.93 -4.74
CA TYR A 40 -9.46 4.72 -5.59
C TYR A 40 -10.71 4.68 -6.47
N ASP A 41 -11.62 5.65 -6.36
CA ASP A 41 -12.76 5.77 -7.27
C ASP A 41 -12.36 6.32 -8.66
N GLU A 42 -11.15 6.90 -8.78
CA GLU A 42 -10.59 7.24 -10.08
C GLU A 42 -10.07 5.96 -10.75
N LYS A 43 -10.86 5.41 -11.68
CA LYS A 43 -10.37 4.36 -12.59
C LYS A 43 -9.04 4.84 -13.21
N PRO A 44 -7.96 4.05 -13.11
CA PRO A 44 -6.71 4.43 -13.74
C PRO A 44 -6.97 4.72 -15.21
N ALA A 45 -6.44 5.83 -15.72
CA ALA A 45 -6.55 6.19 -17.11
C ALA A 45 -6.09 5.01 -18.00
N PRO A 46 -6.64 4.84 -19.21
CA PRO A 46 -6.33 3.68 -20.06
C PRO A 46 -4.82 3.46 -20.29
N ASP A 47 -4.05 4.54 -20.28
CA ASP A 47 -2.59 4.62 -20.45
C ASP A 47 -1.78 4.48 -19.15
N ALA A 48 -2.42 4.37 -17.98
CA ALA A 48 -1.72 4.23 -16.71
C ALA A 48 -0.85 2.96 -16.66
N HIS A 49 0.33 3.06 -16.05
CA HIS A 49 1.26 1.94 -15.90
C HIS A 49 0.89 0.94 -14.78
N PHE A 50 -0.22 1.19 -14.09
CA PHE A 50 -0.73 0.38 -12.98
C PHE A 50 -2.20 0.01 -13.21
N GLU A 51 -2.66 -1.02 -12.51
CA GLU A 51 -4.04 -1.48 -12.42
C GLU A 51 -4.41 -1.66 -10.94
N LEU A 52 -5.71 -1.70 -10.61
CA LEU A 52 -6.14 -1.94 -9.23
C LEU A 52 -6.36 -3.44 -9.03
N ASN A 53 -5.83 -4.01 -7.94
CA ASN A 53 -6.11 -5.38 -7.56
C ASN A 53 -7.49 -5.50 -6.87
N GLU A 54 -7.91 -6.73 -6.56
CA GLU A 54 -9.20 -7.05 -5.92
C GLU A 54 -9.45 -6.33 -4.58
N LYS A 55 -8.39 -5.82 -3.94
CA LYS A 55 -8.46 -5.08 -2.67
C LYS A 55 -8.37 -3.57 -2.87
N GLY A 56 -8.45 -3.09 -4.11
CA GLY A 56 -8.33 -1.68 -4.45
C GLY A 56 -6.93 -1.12 -4.24
N PHE A 57 -5.86 -1.93 -4.30
CA PHE A 57 -4.49 -1.41 -4.25
C PHE A 57 -3.90 -1.33 -5.67
N PRO A 58 -3.07 -0.30 -5.97
CA PRO A 58 -2.45 -0.13 -7.27
C PRO A 58 -1.31 -1.13 -7.39
N VAL A 59 -1.38 -1.98 -8.41
CA VAL A 59 -0.36 -2.95 -8.78
C VAL A 59 0.17 -2.60 -10.16
N LEU A 60 1.49 -2.69 -10.34
CA LEU A 60 2.10 -2.44 -11.64
C LEU A 60 1.59 -3.48 -12.64
N LYS A 61 1.17 -3.02 -13.83
CA LYS A 61 0.83 -3.92 -14.93
C LYS A 61 2.04 -4.82 -15.20
N LYS A 62 1.80 -6.13 -15.28
CA LYS A 62 2.89 -7.08 -15.59
C LYS A 62 3.51 -6.71 -16.93
N ARG A 63 4.74 -6.18 -16.89
CA ARG A 63 5.54 -5.97 -18.10
C ARG A 63 5.93 -7.35 -18.65
N LYS A 64 5.99 -7.50 -19.98
CA LYS A 64 6.55 -8.69 -20.64
C LYS A 64 8.06 -8.89 -20.38
N ALA A 65 8.68 -8.00 -19.61
CA ALA A 65 10.09 -8.07 -19.26
C ALA A 65 10.34 -9.17 -18.21
N ALA A 66 11.52 -9.80 -18.28
CA ALA A 66 11.93 -10.82 -17.34
C ALA A 66 11.89 -10.29 -15.90
N SER A 67 11.24 -11.03 -15.00
CA SER A 67 11.22 -10.73 -13.56
C SER A 67 12.64 -10.68 -13.03
N VAL A 68 12.99 -9.60 -12.32
CA VAL A 68 14.24 -9.54 -11.58
C VAL A 68 14.11 -10.47 -10.38
N THR A 69 14.84 -11.58 -10.39
CA THR A 69 14.87 -12.56 -9.29
C THR A 69 16.16 -12.39 -8.50
N ASN A 70 16.17 -12.84 -7.24
CA ASN A 70 17.38 -12.83 -6.41
C ASN A 70 18.56 -13.54 -7.11
N LYS A 71 18.29 -14.65 -7.81
CA LYS A 71 19.30 -15.35 -8.60
C LYS A 71 19.95 -14.44 -9.66
N LYS A 72 19.16 -13.60 -10.33
CA LYS A 72 19.66 -12.64 -11.32
C LYS A 72 20.47 -11.53 -10.65
N ILE A 73 20.06 -11.07 -9.47
CA ILE A 73 20.77 -10.04 -8.70
C ILE A 73 22.14 -10.57 -8.27
N TYR A 74 22.21 -11.73 -7.62
CA TYR A 74 23.48 -12.30 -7.16
C TYR A 74 24.45 -12.56 -8.30
N ARG A 75 23.96 -13.02 -9.46
CA ARG A 75 24.81 -13.18 -10.63
C ARG A 75 25.44 -11.86 -11.09
N ILE A 76 24.68 -10.77 -11.07
CA ILE A 76 25.20 -9.44 -11.44
C ILE A 76 26.19 -8.93 -10.38
N MET A 77 25.93 -9.18 -9.09
CA MET A 77 26.87 -8.81 -8.02
C MET A 77 28.21 -9.54 -8.15
N ASP A 78 28.18 -10.85 -8.43
CA ASP A 78 29.38 -11.65 -8.68
C ASP A 78 30.14 -11.15 -9.94
N GLU A 79 29.43 -10.79 -11.01
CA GLU A 79 30.01 -10.25 -12.26
C GLU A 79 30.67 -8.87 -12.06
N GLU A 80 30.13 -8.03 -11.17
CA GLU A 80 30.61 -6.67 -10.87
C GLU A 80 31.58 -6.61 -9.68
N GLY A 81 31.87 -7.73 -9.02
CA GLY A 81 32.80 -7.83 -7.90
C GLY A 81 32.31 -7.19 -6.59
N LEU A 82 30.99 -7.20 -6.35
CA LEU A 82 30.31 -6.66 -5.17
C LEU A 82 29.85 -7.74 -4.19
#